data_AF-A0A970E6F6-F1
#
_entry.id   AF-A0A970E6F6-F1
#
_cell.length_a   1.000
_cell.length_b   1.000
_cell.length_c   1.000
_cell.angle_alpha   90.00
_cell.angle_beta   90.00
_cell.angle_gamma   90.00
#
_symmetry.space_group_name_H-M   'P 1'
#
loop_
_entity.id
_entity.type
_entity.pdbx_description
1 polymer ?
#
loop_
_entity_poly.entity_id
_entity_poly.type
_entity_poly.pdbx_seq_one_letter_code
_entity_poly.pdbx_strand_id
1 'polypeptide(L)'
;MNSNIILLLILAVAILGKANSVAIATCILLILKLIGMDKFIFPYIEKNGMNLGLILLIAAIMIPIANGSVTIGDIKSVFTSWIGVVALVLSFIATYLSGLGLNYLTVQGQSAIMPALIIGAVAAAAFLGGVPVGPLIISGILALFAKFIEK
;
A
#
# COMPACT_ATOMS: atom_id res chain seq x y z
N MET A 1 -0.85 -11.71 23.73
CA MET A 1 -2.31 -11.49 23.66
C MET A 1 -2.70 -10.13 23.06
N ASN A 2 -1.86 -9.09 23.12
CA ASN A 2 -2.19 -7.75 22.58
C ASN A 2 -2.33 -7.67 21.05
N SER A 3 -1.48 -8.34 20.27
CA SER A 3 -1.49 -8.16 18.80
C SER A 3 -2.76 -8.72 18.14
N ASN A 4 -3.40 -9.75 18.71
CA ASN A 4 -4.65 -10.31 18.18
C ASN A 4 -5.80 -9.32 18.33
N ILE A 5 -5.83 -8.58 19.44
CA ILE A 5 -6.83 -7.56 19.72
C ILE A 5 -6.72 -6.42 18.69
N ILE A 6 -5.50 -6.01 18.35
CA ILE A 6 -5.24 -4.99 17.32
C ILE A 6 -5.71 -5.47 15.94
N LEU A 7 -5.36 -6.70 15.54
CA LEU A 7 -5.82 -7.30 14.28
C LEU A 7 -7.35 -7.43 14.23
N LEU A 8 -7.99 -7.83 15.33
CA LEU A 8 -9.46 -7.88 15.43
C LEU A 8 -10.09 -6.50 15.27
N LEU A 9 -9.50 -5.48 15.89
CA LEU A 9 -10.00 -4.11 15.79
C LEU A 9 -9.86 -3.56 14.37
N ILE A 10 -8.72 -3.82 13.71
CA ILE A 10 -8.52 -3.49 12.29
C ILE A 10 -9.56 -4.23 11.41
N LEU A 11 -9.83 -5.50 11.70
CA LEU A 11 -10.84 -6.27 10.97
C LEU A 11 -12.24 -5.67 11.12
N ALA A 12 -12.64 -5.31 12.34
CA ALA A 12 -13.92 -4.68 12.60
C ALA A 12 -14.07 -3.37 11.83
N VAL A 13 -13.05 -2.52 11.86
CA VAL A 13 -13.02 -1.25 11.13
C VAL A 13 -13.04 -1.49 9.62
N ALA A 14 -12.30 -2.49 9.11
CA ALA A 14 -12.28 -2.86 7.69
C ALA A 14 -13.64 -3.31 7.17
N ILE A 15 -14.38 -4.10 7.95
CA ILE A 15 -15.73 -4.54 7.59
C ILE A 15 -16.70 -3.36 7.57
N LEU A 16 -16.64 -2.48 8.59
CA LEU A 16 -17.48 -1.27 8.65
C LEU A 16 -17.17 -0.32 7.49
N GLY A 17 -15.89 -0.17 7.14
CA GLY A 17 -15.46 0.66 6.02
C GLY A 17 -15.54 0.01 4.66
N LYS A 18 -16.10 -1.21 4.56
CA LYS A 18 -16.19 -2.01 3.31
C LYS A 18 -14.85 -2.16 2.58
N ALA A 19 -13.76 -2.12 3.33
CA ALA A 19 -12.41 -2.23 2.82
C ALA A 19 -12.01 -3.70 2.64
N ASN A 20 -12.55 -4.34 1.60
CA ASN A 20 -12.39 -5.78 1.35
C ASN A 20 -10.92 -6.22 1.32
N SER A 21 -10.03 -5.45 0.68
CA SER A 21 -8.60 -5.77 0.61
C SER A 21 -7.95 -5.86 2.00
N VAL A 22 -8.27 -4.91 2.89
CA VAL A 22 -7.73 -4.88 4.26
C VAL A 22 -8.34 -5.99 5.10
N ALA A 23 -9.64 -6.24 4.95
CA ALA A 23 -10.33 -7.33 5.66
C ALA A 23 -9.74 -8.70 5.29
N ILE A 24 -9.55 -8.97 3.99
CA ILE A 24 -8.96 -10.22 3.50
C ILE A 24 -7.54 -10.40 4.03
N ALA A 25 -6.68 -9.37 3.93
CA ALA A 25 -5.31 -9.44 4.44
C ALA A 25 -5.28 -9.71 5.96
N THR A 26 -6.16 -9.05 6.71
CA THR A 26 -6.26 -9.23 8.17
C THR A 26 -6.75 -10.63 8.54
N CYS A 27 -7.75 -11.16 7.83
CA CYS A 27 -8.22 -12.54 8.00
C CYS A 27 -7.11 -13.56 7.73
N ILE A 28 -6.35 -13.40 6.65
CA ILE A 28 -5.22 -14.29 6.33
C ILE A 28 -4.20 -14.28 7.48
N LEU A 29 -3.81 -13.11 7.98
CA LEU A 29 -2.87 -12.99 9.10
C LEU A 29 -3.42 -13.61 10.40
N LEU A 30 -4.71 -13.45 10.69
CA LEU A 30 -5.35 -14.07 11.84
C LEU A 30 -5.39 -15.60 11.74
N ILE A 31 -5.71 -16.14 10.56
CA ILE A 31 -5.74 -17.59 10.31
C ILE A 31 -4.33 -18.17 10.46
N LEU A 32 -3.33 -17.56 9.83
CA LEU A 32 -1.93 -18.02 9.93
C LEU A 32 -1.43 -18.04 11.38
N LYS A 33 -1.87 -17.06 12.17
CA LYS A 33 -1.56 -16.98 13.59
C LYS A 33 -2.30 -18.03 14.43
N LEU A 34 -3.54 -18.37 14.07
CA LEU A 34 -4.31 -19.41 14.73
C LEU A 34 -3.70 -20.81 14.50
N ILE A 35 -3.10 -21.02 13.33
CA ILE A 35 -2.41 -22.27 12.96
C ILE A 35 -0.98 -22.34 13.57
N GLY A 36 -0.47 -21.24 14.16
CA GLY A 36 0.86 -21.19 14.79
C GLY A 36 2.02 -21.13 13.78
N MET A 37 1.75 -20.79 12.52
CA MET A 37 2.76 -20.66 11.46
C MET A 37 3.31 -19.22 11.35
N ASP A 38 2.95 -18.34 12.28
CA ASP A 38 3.38 -16.93 12.28
C ASP A 38 4.91 -16.79 12.31
N LYS A 39 5.60 -17.61 13.11
CA LYS A 39 7.07 -17.57 13.23
C LYS A 39 7.82 -17.88 11.94
N PHE A 40 7.23 -18.68 11.04
CA PHE A 40 7.86 -19.05 9.78
C PHE A 40 7.37 -18.21 8.62
N ILE A 41 6.08 -17.86 8.57
CA ILE A 41 5.50 -17.19 7.41
C ILE A 41 5.64 -15.68 7.49
N PHE A 42 5.53 -15.07 8.67
CA PHE A 42 5.58 -13.61 8.79
C PHE A 42 6.93 -13.02 8.32
N PRO A 43 8.11 -13.61 8.64
CA PRO A 43 9.38 -13.09 8.13
C PRO A 43 9.50 -13.13 6.61
N TYR A 44 8.93 -14.15 5.96
CA TYR A 44 8.92 -14.25 4.50
C TYR A 44 7.99 -13.22 3.87
N ILE A 45 6.81 -13.00 4.45
CA ILE A 45 5.86 -11.97 4.00
C ILE A 45 6.46 -10.56 4.21
N GLU A 46 7.12 -10.32 5.33
CA GLU A 46 7.72 -9.02 5.64
C GLU A 46 8.88 -8.70 4.68
N LYS A 47 9.73 -9.69 4.37
CA LYS A 47 10.88 -9.52 3.48
C LYS A 47 10.51 -9.41 2.00
N ASN A 48 9.61 -10.28 1.53
CA ASN A 48 9.34 -10.43 0.10
C ASN A 48 7.90 -10.06 -0.29
N GLY A 49 6.96 -9.99 0.64
CA GLY A 49 5.54 -9.79 0.35
C GLY A 49 5.25 -8.47 -0.34
N MET A 50 5.91 -7.38 0.07
CA MET A 50 5.77 -6.10 -0.63
C MET A 50 6.34 -6.14 -2.05
N ASN A 51 7.52 -6.75 -2.25
CA ASN A 51 8.14 -6.85 -3.56
C ASN A 51 7.27 -7.67 -4.52
N LEU A 52 6.83 -8.86 -4.08
CA LEU A 52 5.93 -9.72 -4.85
C LEU A 52 4.58 -9.04 -5.15
N GLY A 53 4.02 -8.33 -4.17
CA GLY A 53 2.78 -7.57 -4.34
C GLY A 53 2.91 -6.45 -5.38
N LEU A 54 4.02 -5.70 -5.36
CA LEU A 54 4.30 -4.65 -6.34
C LEU A 54 4.50 -5.22 -7.74
N ILE A 55 5.24 -6.33 -7.88
CA ILE A 55 5.41 -7.01 -9.17
C ILE A 55 4.06 -7.42 -9.74
N LEU A 56 3.19 -8.03 -8.91
CA LEU A 56 1.87 -8.47 -9.35
C LEU A 56 0.97 -7.28 -9.75
N LEU A 57 1.02 -6.18 -9.00
CA LEU A 57 0.29 -4.96 -9.32
C LEU A 57 0.74 -4.35 -10.66
N ILE A 58 2.06 -4.22 -10.86
CA ILE A 58 2.64 -3.68 -12.10
C ILE A 58 2.28 -4.58 -13.28
N ALA A 59 2.42 -5.90 -13.12
CA ALA A 59 2.03 -6.86 -14.14
C ALA A 59 0.56 -6.70 -14.54
N ALA A 60 -0.35 -6.55 -13.57
CA ALA A 60 -1.77 -6.34 -13.84
C ALA A 60 -2.04 -5.06 -14.63
N ILE A 61 -1.35 -3.96 -14.32
CA ILE A 61 -1.47 -2.68 -15.05
C ILE A 61 -0.88 -2.77 -16.46
N MET A 62 0.11 -3.63 -16.68
CA MET A 62 0.73 -3.84 -18.00
C MET A 62 -0.07 -4.76 -18.94
N ILE A 63 -1.11 -5.45 -18.45
CA ILE A 63 -1.94 -6.36 -19.26
C ILE A 63 -2.48 -5.70 -20.56
N PRO A 64 -3.02 -4.46 -20.56
CA PRO A 64 -3.50 -3.82 -21.79
C PRO A 64 -2.40 -3.61 -22.84
N ILE A 65 -1.15 -3.42 -22.40
CA ILE A 65 0.00 -3.30 -23.29
C ILE A 65 0.36 -4.70 -23.83
N ALA A 66 0.41 -5.70 -22.96
CA ALA A 66 0.75 -7.08 -23.33
C ALA A 66 -0.27 -7.72 -24.29
N ASN A 67 -1.56 -7.42 -24.14
CA ASN A 67 -2.64 -7.92 -24.99
C ASN A 67 -2.86 -7.07 -26.26
N GLY A 68 -2.03 -6.03 -26.50
CA GLY A 68 -2.12 -5.18 -27.69
C GLY A 68 -3.29 -4.20 -27.70
N SER A 69 -3.96 -3.98 -26.56
CA SER A 69 -5.05 -3.00 -26.42
C SER A 69 -4.54 -1.55 -26.40
N VAL A 70 -3.26 -1.34 -26.09
CA VAL A 70 -2.59 -0.04 -26.15
C VAL A 70 -1.48 -0.12 -27.20
N THR A 71 -1.55 0.73 -28.22
CA THR A 71 -0.58 0.75 -29.34
C THR A 71 0.54 1.75 -29.07
N ILE A 72 1.68 1.57 -29.74
CA ILE A 72 2.82 2.53 -29.69
C ILE A 72 2.39 3.95 -30.08
N GLY A 73 1.42 4.09 -30.99
CA GLY A 73 0.83 5.38 -31.37
C GLY A 73 0.11 6.08 -30.22
N ASP A 74 -0.62 5.33 -29.40
CA ASP A 74 -1.34 5.84 -28.22
C ASP A 74 -0.37 6.30 -27.14
N ILE A 75 0.71 5.55 -26.94
CA ILE A 75 1.76 5.93 -25.99
C ILE A 75 2.40 7.25 -26.44
N LYS A 76 2.81 7.35 -27.72
CA LYS A 76 3.49 8.55 -28.23
C LYS A 76 2.60 9.80 -28.16
N SER A 77 1.29 9.65 -28.39
CA SER A 77 0.34 10.76 -28.30
C SER A 77 0.16 11.24 -26.85
N VAL A 78 0.10 10.32 -25.88
CA VAL A 78 0.00 10.66 -24.45
C VAL A 78 1.25 11.39 -23.96
N PHE A 79 2.45 10.97 -24.37
CA PHE A 79 3.70 11.65 -23.97
C PHE A 79 3.83 13.08 -24.50
N THR A 80 3.15 13.42 -25.60
CA THR A 80 3.14 14.78 -26.17
C THR A 80 1.98 15.63 -25.63
N SER A 81 0.99 15.00 -24.98
CA SER A 81 -0.14 15.68 -24.37
C SER A 81 0.25 16.34 -23.05
N TRP A 82 -0.33 17.51 -22.77
CA TRP A 82 -0.22 18.18 -21.48
C TRP A 82 -0.57 17.23 -20.31
N ILE A 83 -1.57 16.36 -20.51
CA ILE A 83 -2.00 15.40 -19.50
C ILE A 83 -0.91 14.37 -19.18
N GLY A 84 -0.14 13.93 -20.19
CA GLY A 84 0.91 12.94 -20.01
C GLY A 84 2.12 13.51 -19.28
N VAL A 85 2.50 14.76 -19.59
CA VAL A 85 3.58 15.44 -18.86
C VAL A 85 3.23 15.62 -17.39
N VAL A 86 2.01 16.06 -17.08
CA VAL A 86 1.54 16.17 -15.68
C VAL A 86 1.55 14.81 -14.99
N ALA A 87 1.06 13.76 -15.66
CA ALA A 87 1.07 12.40 -15.11
C ALA A 87 2.49 11.90 -14.80
N LEU A 88 3.48 12.21 -15.66
CA LEU A 88 4.88 11.85 -15.42
C LEU A 88 5.46 12.55 -14.19
N VAL A 89 5.22 13.86 -14.04
CA VAL A 89 5.71 14.63 -12.89
C VAL A 89 5.07 14.13 -11.60
N LEU A 90 3.74 13.90 -11.58
CA LEU A 90 3.04 13.36 -10.42
C LEU A 90 3.53 11.96 -10.07
N SER A 91 3.76 11.10 -11.07
CA SER A 91 4.29 9.76 -10.87
C SER A 91 5.70 9.77 -10.29
N PHE A 92 6.56 10.70 -10.74
CA PHE A 92 7.91 10.87 -10.20
C PHE A 92 7.88 11.21 -8.70
N ILE A 93 7.03 12.17 -8.32
CA ILE A 93 6.85 12.58 -6.91
C ILE A 93 6.28 11.42 -6.09
N ALA A 94 5.21 10.78 -6.56
CA ALA A 94 4.56 9.69 -5.85
C ALA A 94 5.49 8.48 -5.64
N THR A 95 6.32 8.16 -6.63
CA THR A 95 7.30 7.07 -6.56
C THR A 95 8.41 7.40 -5.56
N TYR A 96 8.91 8.64 -5.57
CA TYR A 96 9.90 9.10 -4.59
C TYR A 96 9.37 9.00 -3.15
N LEU A 97 8.15 9.48 -2.92
CA LEU A 97 7.47 9.36 -1.62
C LEU A 97 7.28 7.89 -1.22
N SER A 98 6.82 7.05 -2.14
CA SER A 98 6.62 5.61 -1.86
C SER A 98 7.92 4.94 -1.41
N GLY A 99 9.05 5.24 -2.07
CA GLY A 99 10.36 4.73 -1.68
C GLY A 99 10.81 5.19 -0.30
N LEU A 100 10.60 6.47 0.02
CA LEU A 100 10.86 7.01 1.37
C LEU A 100 9.99 6.32 2.44
N GLY A 101 8.71 6.13 2.16
CA GLY A 101 7.78 5.47 3.08
C GLY A 101 8.13 4.01 3.32
N LEU A 102 8.52 3.29 2.26
CA LEU A 102 8.99 1.91 2.35
C LEU A 102 10.23 1.82 3.25
N ASN A 103 11.18 2.74 3.10
CA ASN A 103 12.38 2.80 3.93
C ASN A 103 12.03 3.18 5.40
N TYR A 104 11.13 4.13 5.61
CA TYR A 104 10.68 4.55 6.93
C TYR A 104 10.00 3.40 7.70
N LEU A 105 9.17 2.62 7.02
CA LEU A 105 8.46 1.50 7.63
C LEU A 105 9.37 0.29 7.88
N THR A 106 10.26 -0.04 6.95
CA THR A 106 11.07 -1.28 7.04
C THR A 106 12.44 -1.09 7.69
N VAL A 107 13.12 0.02 7.42
CA VAL A 107 14.51 0.25 7.85
C VAL A 107 14.56 0.98 9.19
N GLN A 108 13.67 1.95 9.42
CA GLN A 108 13.62 2.70 10.69
C GLN A 108 12.77 2.00 11.77
N GLY A 109 12.17 0.84 11.46
CA GLY A 109 11.45 0.02 12.42
C GLY A 109 10.16 0.65 12.97
N GLN A 110 9.63 1.69 12.31
CA GLN A 110 8.42 2.39 12.76
C GLN A 110 7.12 1.70 12.33
N SER A 111 7.15 0.37 12.18
CA SER A 111 5.98 -0.47 11.88
C SER A 111 4.83 -0.31 12.89
N ALA A 112 5.10 0.24 14.07
CA ALA A 112 4.10 0.58 15.08
C ALA A 112 3.05 1.60 14.61
N ILE A 113 3.36 2.40 13.58
CA ILE A 113 2.45 3.41 13.02
C ILE A 113 1.48 2.77 12.00
N MET A 114 1.78 1.56 11.51
CA MET A 114 0.99 0.86 10.50
C MET A 114 -0.50 0.71 10.87
N PRO A 115 -0.89 0.31 12.10
CA PRO A 115 -2.30 0.25 12.49
C PRO A 115 -3.01 1.60 12.35
N ALA A 116 -2.36 2.70 12.73
CA ALA A 116 -2.93 4.04 12.61
C ALA A 116 -3.16 4.44 11.14
N LEU A 117 -2.19 4.13 10.26
CA LEU A 117 -2.32 4.37 8.82
C LEU A 117 -3.45 3.55 8.20
N ILE A 118 -3.58 2.28 8.58
CA ILE A 118 -4.65 1.40 8.09
C ILE A 118 -6.01 1.88 8.59
N ILE A 119 -6.15 2.18 9.89
CA ILE A 119 -7.41 2.67 10.46
C ILE A 119 -7.84 3.97 9.78
N GLY A 120 -6.90 4.91 9.58
CA GLY A 120 -7.18 6.16 8.86
C GLY A 120 -7.62 5.93 7.42
N ALA A 121 -6.93 5.05 6.68
CA ALA A 121 -7.28 4.73 5.29
C ALA A 121 -8.66 4.05 5.17
N VAL A 122 -8.99 3.16 6.11
CA VAL A 122 -10.29 2.49 6.13
C VAL A 122 -11.41 3.45 6.54
N ALA A 123 -11.16 4.33 7.51
CA ALA A 123 -12.12 5.38 7.88
C ALA A 123 -12.38 6.31 6.68
N ALA A 124 -11.32 6.74 5.98
CA ALA A 124 -11.46 7.55 4.77
C ALA A 124 -12.26 6.80 3.68
N ALA A 125 -12.01 5.51 3.48
CA ALA A 125 -12.80 4.69 2.56
C ALA A 125 -14.29 4.64 2.96
N ALA A 126 -14.57 4.49 4.26
CA ALA A 126 -15.93 4.42 4.80
C ALA A 126 -16.72 5.73 4.60
N PHE A 127 -16.09 6.88 4.87
CA PHE A 127 -16.75 8.18 4.88
C PHE A 127 -16.67 8.92 3.54
N LEU A 128 -15.58 8.76 2.78
CA LEU A 128 -15.33 9.46 1.52
C LEU A 128 -15.50 8.57 0.28
N GLY A 129 -15.80 7.27 0.44
CA GLY A 129 -16.01 6.34 -0.67
C GLY A 129 -14.73 5.94 -1.43
N GLY A 130 -13.56 6.11 -0.82
CA GLY A 130 -12.27 5.74 -1.40
C GLY A 130 -11.95 4.24 -1.28
N VAL A 131 -10.84 3.81 -1.91
CA VAL A 131 -10.30 2.45 -1.79
C VAL A 131 -8.95 2.49 -1.08
N PRO A 132 -8.72 1.69 -0.02
CA PRO A 132 -7.44 1.65 0.65
C PRO A 132 -6.40 0.92 -0.22
N VAL A 133 -5.52 1.71 -0.85
CA VAL A 133 -4.47 1.25 -1.79
C VAL A 133 -3.11 0.97 -1.13
N GLY A 134 -3.03 1.08 0.20
CA GLY A 134 -1.85 0.77 0.98
C GLY A 134 -1.13 2.00 1.58
N PRO A 135 -0.19 1.76 2.50
CA PRO A 135 0.37 2.81 3.36
C PRO A 135 1.62 3.50 2.79
N LEU A 136 2.17 3.07 1.64
CA LEU A 136 3.51 3.50 1.19
C LEU A 136 3.61 5.01 0.91
N ILE A 137 2.71 5.57 0.10
CA ILE A 137 2.78 7.01 -0.22
C ILE A 137 2.58 7.85 1.04
N ILE A 138 1.60 7.46 1.88
CA ILE A 138 1.25 8.19 3.10
C ILE A 138 2.38 8.11 4.12
N SER A 139 3.00 6.95 4.28
CA SER A 139 4.20 6.81 5.11
C SER A 139 5.40 7.60 4.56
N GLY A 140 5.49 7.78 3.24
CA GLY A 140 6.47 8.67 2.62
C GLY A 140 6.24 10.13 2.97
N ILE A 141 4.99 10.58 2.90
CA ILE A 141 4.59 11.92 3.35
C ILE A 141 4.90 12.08 4.84
N LEU A 142 4.51 11.11 5.67
CA LEU A 142 4.77 11.13 7.10
C LEU A 142 6.27 11.17 7.41
N ALA A 143 7.09 10.40 6.69
CA ALA A 143 8.54 10.41 6.85
C ALA A 143 9.14 11.79 6.51
N LEU A 144 8.63 12.46 5.48
CA LEU A 144 9.04 13.83 5.14
C LEU A 144 8.64 14.82 6.24
N PHE A 145 7.42 14.71 6.77
CA PHE A 145 6.96 15.54 7.88
C PHE A 145 7.77 15.31 9.16
N ALA A 146 7.99 14.06 9.55
CA ALA A 146 8.79 13.70 10.72
C ALA A 146 10.21 14.27 10.61
N LYS A 147 10.86 14.11 9.44
CA LYS A 147 12.19 14.66 9.18
C LYS A 147 12.25 16.19 9.22
N PHE A 148 11.14 16.87 8.94
CA PHE A 148 11.06 18.32 8.98
C PHE A 148 10.81 18.86 10.41
N ILE A 149 10.17 18.06 11.27
CA ILE A 149 9.83 18.42 12.66
C ILE A 149 10.96 18.04 13.64
N GLU A 150 11.68 16.95 13.39
CA GLU A 150 12.83 16.52 14.20
C GLU A 150 14.13 17.28 13.89
N LYS A 151 14.06 18.37 13.10
CA LYS A 151 15.18 19.25 12.78
C LYS A 151 15.06 20.58 13.52
#